data_AF-F2IWN3-F1
#
_entry.id   AF-F2IWN3-F1
#
_cell.length_a   1.000
_cell.length_b   1.000
_cell.length_c   1.000
_cell.angle_alpha   90.00
_cell.angle_beta   90.00
_cell.angle_gamma   90.00
#
_symmetry.space_group_name_H-M   'P 1'
#
loop_
_entity.id
_entity.type
_entity.pdbx_description
1 polymer ?
#
loop_
_entity_poly.entity_id
_entity_poly.type
_entity_poly.pdbx_seq_one_letter_code
_entity_poly.pdbx_strand_id
1 'polypeptide(L)'
;MSTLIAGAGRPIPARQGLLVSAGSLGDAALWLAAFLGGFVIREPAPYELYMAGLLVVWLACGLKLRPQFGPLIVMMMLFIAGGIASVPFARDLPTAIIYMAVSAFLAATAIFYAAILAERPERTRVIERAYIASATLSALIGIVGYFHLLPGSDFFTLYGRARGTFEDPNVFGPFLVLPAVLLIQRLLGSPFARNLSALMLLPILVLGVFLSFSRGAWAMLAIAALVLYLLQLVSERRPAARLRLVLIGVAGVVAVAGLLAVALSIESVADMFQQRAKLVQDYDGARLGRFARYSLGFGMVMEHPLGLGPLEFNKYFPEDEHNVYLKAFTTYGWLGGTTYLFLVVWTLAAFVPVLFKARPWTPFARCVFAVLLAHMIMSAIIDTDHWRHFYMLYGLAWGLIAADRMSLANRSVDRHARQTLRPAIEPDKRGAVGQ
;
A
#
# COMPACT_ATOMS: atom_id res chain seq x y z
N MET A 1 -69.89 24.32 24.80
CA MET A 1 -69.52 23.16 25.66
C MET A 1 -69.69 21.92 24.80
N SER A 2 -68.72 21.07 24.51
CA SER A 2 -67.34 20.96 24.98
C SER A 2 -66.53 20.19 23.95
N THR A 3 -65.31 20.66 23.75
CA THR A 3 -64.20 20.07 23.01
C THR A 3 -63.74 18.77 23.67
N LEU A 4 -63.51 17.70 22.89
CA LEU A 4 -62.69 16.55 23.33
C LEU A 4 -61.73 16.20 22.20
N ILE A 5 -60.49 16.65 22.38
CA ILE A 5 -59.34 16.41 21.52
C ILE A 5 -58.77 15.04 21.89
N ALA A 6 -58.85 14.07 20.97
CA ALA A 6 -58.10 12.83 21.08
C ALA A 6 -56.65 13.07 20.66
N GLY A 7 -55.75 13.22 21.64
CA GLY A 7 -54.31 13.30 21.41
C GLY A 7 -53.75 11.93 21.03
N ALA A 8 -53.48 11.72 19.75
CA ALA A 8 -52.67 10.61 19.27
C ALA A 8 -51.22 10.85 19.72
N GLY A 9 -50.80 10.17 20.79
CA GLY A 9 -49.42 10.16 21.26
C GLY A 9 -48.50 9.66 20.13
N ARG A 10 -47.59 10.53 19.68
CA ARG A 10 -46.48 10.12 18.81
C ARG A 10 -45.63 9.12 19.59
N PRO A 11 -45.28 7.95 19.03
CA PRO A 11 -44.34 7.06 19.67
C PRO A 11 -43.01 7.79 19.81
N ILE A 12 -42.56 7.94 21.06
CA ILE A 12 -41.21 8.39 21.41
C ILE A 12 -40.25 7.43 20.69
N PRO A 13 -39.29 7.92 19.88
CA PRO A 13 -38.27 7.05 19.31
C PRO A 13 -37.51 6.41 20.48
N ALA A 14 -37.70 5.11 20.65
CA ALA A 14 -36.90 4.33 21.58
C ALA A 14 -35.43 4.62 21.28
N ARG A 15 -34.69 5.13 22.27
CA ARG A 15 -33.23 5.22 22.22
C ARG A 15 -32.74 3.80 21.91
N GLN A 16 -32.38 3.56 20.65
CA GLN A 16 -31.64 2.37 20.27
C GLN A 16 -30.35 2.43 21.09
N GLY A 17 -30.25 1.55 22.09
CA GLY A 17 -29.03 1.37 22.85
C GLY A 17 -27.86 1.17 21.90
N LEU A 18 -26.69 1.62 22.32
CA LEU A 18 -25.43 1.59 21.59
C LEU A 18 -24.98 0.13 21.34
N LEU A 19 -25.71 -0.63 20.55
CA LEU A 19 -25.35 -1.98 20.13
C LEU A 19 -24.25 -1.82 19.08
N VAL A 20 -22.99 -1.92 19.51
CA VAL A 20 -21.84 -1.98 18.62
C VAL A 20 -22.00 -3.23 17.76
N SER A 21 -22.30 -3.03 16.48
CA SER A 21 -22.39 -4.15 15.54
C SER A 21 -21.04 -4.84 15.39
N ALA A 22 -21.04 -6.16 15.17
CA ALA A 22 -19.80 -6.90 14.88
C ALA A 22 -19.05 -6.31 13.65
N GLY A 23 -19.79 -5.72 12.70
CA GLY A 23 -19.22 -5.00 11.56
C GLY A 23 -18.42 -3.76 11.98
N SER A 24 -18.96 -2.93 12.87
CA SER A 24 -18.25 -1.75 13.39
C SER A 24 -17.03 -2.12 14.23
N LEU A 25 -17.07 -3.23 14.97
CA LEU A 25 -15.90 -3.72 15.72
C LEU A 25 -14.79 -4.18 14.77
N GLY A 26 -15.15 -4.91 13.71
CA GLY A 26 -14.20 -5.35 12.69
C GLY A 26 -13.56 -4.19 11.92
N ASP A 27 -14.33 -3.15 11.62
CA ASP A 27 -13.80 -1.94 10.96
C ASP A 27 -12.90 -1.12 11.90
N ALA A 28 -13.22 -1.05 13.21
CA ALA A 28 -12.34 -0.44 14.20
C ALA A 28 -11.03 -1.21 14.37
N ALA A 29 -11.09 -2.55 14.38
CA ALA A 29 -9.90 -3.39 14.44
C ALA A 29 -9.01 -3.23 13.19
N LEU A 30 -9.62 -3.18 12.00
CA LEU A 30 -8.91 -2.90 10.76
C LEU A 30 -8.29 -1.49 10.75
N TRP A 31 -9.01 -0.49 11.29
CA TRP A 31 -8.49 0.86 11.43
C TRP A 31 -7.24 0.86 12.33
N LEU A 32 -7.31 0.21 13.49
CA LEU A 32 -6.20 0.14 14.43
C LEU A 32 -5.00 -0.59 13.82
N ALA A 33 -5.23 -1.70 13.12
CA ALA A 33 -4.20 -2.42 12.37
C ALA A 33 -3.44 -1.50 11.38
N ALA A 34 -4.19 -0.82 10.50
CA ALA A 34 -3.58 0.07 9.52
C ALA A 34 -2.91 1.29 10.19
N PHE A 35 -3.44 1.77 11.32
CA PHE A 35 -2.88 2.87 12.08
C PHE A 35 -1.54 2.49 12.74
N LEU A 36 -1.46 1.31 13.34
CA LEU A 36 -0.25 0.82 14.00
C LEU A 36 0.91 0.56 13.04
N GLY A 37 0.66 0.46 11.73
CA GLY A 37 1.69 0.25 10.72
C GLY A 37 2.78 1.33 10.65
N GLY A 38 2.52 2.50 11.25
CA GLY A 38 3.47 3.62 11.34
C GLY A 38 4.44 3.57 12.53
N PHE A 39 4.33 2.59 13.43
CA PHE A 39 5.08 2.57 14.69
C PHE A 39 5.98 1.35 14.78
N VAL A 40 7.28 1.58 14.59
CA VAL A 40 8.31 0.59 14.32
C VAL A 40 9.65 1.11 14.83
N ILE A 41 9.78 1.35 16.13
CA ILE A 41 11.05 1.84 16.70
C ILE A 41 11.92 0.68 17.17
N ARG A 42 11.28 -0.41 17.58
CA ARG A 42 11.87 -1.68 17.98
C ARG A 42 10.97 -2.81 17.53
N GLU A 43 11.57 -3.85 16.97
CA GLU A 43 10.87 -5.08 16.61
C GLU A 43 10.86 -6.11 17.77
N PRO A 44 9.79 -6.91 17.93
CA PRO A 44 8.52 -6.85 17.19
C PRO A 44 7.73 -5.59 17.56
N ALA A 45 7.24 -4.85 16.56
CA ALA A 45 6.56 -3.60 16.80
C ALA A 45 5.10 -3.84 17.21
N PRO A 46 4.40 -2.79 17.70
CA PRO A 46 2.99 -2.90 18.07
C PRO A 46 2.10 -3.45 16.94
N TYR A 47 2.47 -3.16 15.69
CA TYR A 47 1.80 -3.70 14.51
C TYR A 47 1.89 -5.23 14.43
N GLU A 48 3.08 -5.81 14.56
CA GLU A 48 3.29 -7.27 14.43
C GLU A 48 2.46 -8.03 15.45
N LEU A 49 2.52 -7.61 16.73
CA LEU A 49 1.79 -8.24 17.82
C LEU A 49 0.28 -8.14 17.62
N TYR A 50 -0.20 -6.94 17.26
CA TYR A 50 -1.62 -6.71 17.03
C TYR A 50 -2.14 -7.50 15.82
N MET A 51 -1.41 -7.48 14.70
CA MET A 51 -1.80 -8.17 13.48
C MET A 51 -1.75 -9.68 13.63
N ALA A 52 -0.79 -10.24 14.38
CA ALA A 52 -0.76 -11.67 14.68
C ALA A 52 -2.03 -12.10 15.43
N GLY A 53 -2.43 -11.35 16.46
CA GLY A 53 -3.69 -11.58 17.16
C GLY A 53 -4.92 -11.40 16.26
N LEU A 54 -4.92 -10.35 15.43
CA LEU A 54 -6.02 -10.08 14.51
C LEU A 54 -6.20 -11.19 13.47
N LEU A 55 -5.10 -11.73 12.94
CA LEU A 55 -5.11 -12.88 12.02
C LEU A 55 -5.77 -14.10 12.66
N VAL A 56 -5.39 -14.43 13.91
CA VAL A 56 -5.98 -15.57 14.65
C VAL A 56 -7.48 -15.36 14.87
N VAL A 57 -7.89 -14.19 15.35
CA VAL A 57 -9.30 -13.87 15.57
C VAL A 57 -10.09 -13.95 14.26
N TRP A 58 -9.55 -13.42 13.16
CA TRP A 58 -10.27 -13.42 11.89
C TRP A 58 -10.37 -14.80 11.24
N LEU A 59 -9.34 -15.64 11.40
CA LEU A 59 -9.39 -17.05 11.02
C LEU A 59 -10.48 -17.77 11.82
N ALA A 60 -10.54 -17.56 13.14
CA ALA A 60 -11.58 -18.13 14.00
C ALA A 60 -12.99 -17.63 13.64
N CYS A 61 -13.13 -16.37 13.20
CA CYS A 61 -14.40 -15.80 12.73
C CYS A 61 -14.74 -16.13 11.26
N GLY A 62 -13.97 -17.01 10.59
CA GLY A 62 -14.29 -17.51 9.25
C GLY A 62 -13.79 -16.63 8.11
N LEU A 63 -12.49 -16.28 8.11
CA LEU A 63 -11.82 -15.61 6.99
C LEU A 63 -12.08 -16.35 5.67
N LYS A 64 -12.79 -15.70 4.73
CA LYS A 64 -13.15 -16.31 3.45
C LYS A 64 -12.03 -16.16 2.43
N LEU A 65 -11.25 -17.22 2.25
CA LEU A 65 -10.31 -17.32 1.13
C LEU A 65 -11.08 -17.57 -0.16
N ARG A 66 -10.89 -16.70 -1.16
CA ARG A 66 -11.64 -16.77 -2.41
C ARG A 66 -10.72 -17.02 -3.61
N PRO A 67 -11.14 -17.83 -4.61
CA PRO A 67 -10.32 -18.12 -5.79
C PRO A 67 -9.87 -16.88 -6.57
N GLN A 68 -10.62 -15.77 -6.50
CA GLN A 68 -10.35 -14.56 -7.27
C GLN A 68 -9.03 -13.86 -6.88
N PHE A 69 -8.55 -14.05 -5.64
CA PHE A 69 -7.21 -13.67 -5.18
C PHE A 69 -6.30 -14.87 -4.89
N GLY A 70 -6.71 -16.07 -5.32
CA GLY A 70 -5.92 -17.30 -5.20
C GLY A 70 -4.50 -17.19 -5.77
N PRO A 71 -4.24 -16.48 -6.88
CA PRO A 71 -2.87 -16.29 -7.37
C PRO A 71 -1.94 -15.65 -6.34
N LEU A 72 -2.41 -14.65 -5.57
CA LEU A 72 -1.61 -14.06 -4.49
C LEU A 72 -1.23 -15.12 -3.45
N ILE A 73 -2.19 -15.94 -3.02
CA ILE A 73 -1.95 -16.99 -2.02
C ILE A 73 -0.90 -17.97 -2.53
N VAL A 74 -1.11 -18.52 -3.74
CA VAL A 74 -0.20 -19.53 -4.31
C VAL A 74 1.20 -18.96 -4.49
N MET A 75 1.35 -17.76 -5.05
CA MET A 75 2.65 -17.14 -5.25
C MET A 75 3.34 -16.84 -3.91
N MET A 76 2.62 -16.34 -2.91
CA MET A 76 3.20 -16.10 -1.59
C MET A 76 3.64 -17.41 -0.92
N MET A 77 2.83 -18.47 -1.00
CA MET A 77 3.19 -19.77 -0.44
C MET A 77 4.42 -20.38 -1.14
N LEU A 78 4.51 -20.28 -2.46
CA LEU A 78 5.68 -20.76 -3.22
C LEU A 78 6.93 -19.93 -2.91
N PHE A 79 6.79 -18.61 -2.74
CA PHE A 79 7.88 -17.74 -2.34
C PHE A 79 8.43 -18.13 -0.96
N ILE A 80 7.54 -18.31 0.02
CA ILE A 80 7.91 -18.77 1.36
C ILE A 80 8.49 -20.20 1.33
N ALA A 81 7.95 -21.10 0.53
CA ALA A 81 8.48 -22.46 0.37
C ALA A 81 9.93 -22.45 -0.16
N GLY A 82 10.23 -21.58 -1.13
CA GLY A 82 11.61 -21.37 -1.61
C GLY A 82 12.54 -20.89 -0.49
N GLY A 83 12.10 -19.92 0.30
CA GLY A 83 12.85 -19.44 1.46
C GLY A 83 13.07 -20.51 2.53
N ILE A 84 12.05 -21.30 2.88
CA ILE A 84 12.19 -22.43 3.81
C ILE A 84 13.20 -23.46 3.28
N ALA A 85 13.16 -23.75 1.98
CA ALA A 85 14.11 -24.67 1.34
C ALA A 85 15.56 -24.15 1.38
N SER A 86 15.76 -22.83 1.47
CA SER A 86 17.08 -22.20 1.58
C SER A 86 17.66 -22.19 3.00
N VAL A 87 16.82 -22.32 4.04
CA VAL A 87 17.24 -22.21 5.45
C VAL A 87 18.40 -23.14 5.83
N PRO A 88 18.47 -24.42 5.39
CA PRO A 88 19.57 -25.30 5.71
C PRO A 88 20.96 -24.82 5.23
N PHE A 89 21.00 -23.86 4.30
CA PHE A 89 22.24 -23.30 3.77
C PHE A 89 22.74 -22.07 4.55
N ALA A 90 21.92 -21.53 5.46
CA ALA A 90 22.34 -20.44 6.33
C ALA A 90 23.37 -20.93 7.37
N ARG A 91 24.33 -20.08 7.70
CA ARG A 91 25.32 -20.33 8.76
C ARG A 91 24.70 -20.19 10.15
N ASP A 92 23.71 -19.31 10.29
CA ASP A 92 22.93 -19.09 11.50
C ASP A 92 21.48 -19.53 11.30
N LEU A 93 21.21 -20.81 11.60
CA LEU A 93 19.88 -21.41 11.47
C LEU A 93 18.80 -20.69 12.31
N PRO A 94 19.01 -20.41 13.61
CA PRO A 94 18.03 -19.68 14.42
C PRO A 94 17.61 -18.35 13.80
N THR A 95 18.57 -17.54 13.36
CA THR A 95 18.28 -16.24 12.73
C THR A 95 17.56 -16.42 11.39
N ALA A 96 17.96 -17.39 10.56
CA ALA A 96 17.30 -17.69 9.30
C ALA A 96 15.85 -18.18 9.47
N ILE A 97 15.58 -18.97 10.52
CA ILE A 97 14.22 -19.42 10.85
C ILE A 97 13.34 -18.24 11.24
N ILE A 98 13.85 -17.31 12.07
CA ILE A 98 13.11 -16.11 12.45
C ILE A 98 12.84 -15.25 11.23
N TYR A 99 13.83 -15.06 10.34
CA TYR A 99 13.67 -14.34 9.09
C TYR A 99 12.51 -14.90 8.24
N MET A 100 12.47 -16.22 8.08
CA MET A 100 11.40 -16.88 7.34
C MET A 100 10.04 -16.81 8.05
N ALA A 101 10.02 -16.83 9.38
CA ALA A 101 8.79 -16.63 10.15
C ALA A 101 8.22 -15.22 9.94
N VAL A 102 9.06 -14.18 9.92
CA VAL A 102 8.64 -12.81 9.60
C VAL A 102 8.15 -12.71 8.16
N SER A 103 8.87 -13.31 7.20
CA SER A 103 8.43 -13.37 5.80
C SER A 103 7.04 -14.02 5.66
N ALA A 104 6.80 -15.14 6.36
CA ALA A 104 5.53 -15.84 6.34
C ALA A 104 4.40 -15.01 7.00
N PHE A 105 4.70 -14.31 8.09
CA PHE A 105 3.78 -13.36 8.73
C PHE A 105 3.39 -12.21 7.78
N LEU A 106 4.34 -11.66 7.05
CA LEU A 106 4.10 -10.61 6.06
C LEU A 106 3.24 -11.12 4.88
N ALA A 107 3.51 -12.33 4.40
CA ALA A 107 2.68 -13.01 3.40
C ALA A 107 1.23 -13.22 3.90
N ALA A 108 1.05 -13.70 5.13
CA ALA A 108 -0.26 -13.85 5.76
C ALA A 108 -0.99 -12.50 5.88
N THR A 109 -0.26 -11.45 6.21
CA THR A 109 -0.78 -10.07 6.26
C THR A 109 -1.29 -9.60 4.89
N ALA A 110 -0.55 -9.85 3.81
CA ALA A 110 -1.01 -9.54 2.45
C ALA A 110 -2.32 -10.28 2.11
N ILE A 111 -2.40 -11.58 2.45
CA ILE A 111 -3.59 -12.40 2.22
C ILE A 111 -4.78 -11.88 3.03
N PHE A 112 -4.56 -11.46 4.27
CA PHE A 112 -5.59 -10.83 5.11
C PHE A 112 -6.17 -9.58 4.46
N TYR A 113 -5.33 -8.62 4.05
CA TYR A 113 -5.83 -7.41 3.39
C TYR A 113 -6.58 -7.72 2.09
N ALA A 114 -6.13 -8.71 1.31
CA ALA A 114 -6.84 -9.16 0.12
C ALA A 114 -8.23 -9.71 0.44
N ALA A 115 -8.34 -10.61 1.43
CA ALA A 115 -9.60 -11.21 1.83
C ALA A 115 -10.61 -10.17 2.36
N ILE A 116 -10.13 -9.24 3.20
CA ILE A 116 -10.95 -8.18 3.80
C ILE A 116 -11.53 -7.24 2.74
N LEU A 117 -10.73 -6.83 1.75
CA LEU A 117 -11.17 -5.94 0.68
C LEU A 117 -12.01 -6.66 -0.38
N ALA A 118 -11.72 -7.92 -0.68
CA ALA A 118 -12.51 -8.71 -1.60
C ALA A 118 -13.95 -8.89 -1.10
N GLU A 119 -14.14 -9.04 0.22
CA GLU A 119 -15.47 -9.17 0.83
C GLU A 119 -16.21 -7.83 0.94
N ARG A 120 -15.54 -6.77 1.38
CA ARG A 120 -16.14 -5.43 1.56
C ARG A 120 -15.20 -4.32 1.04
N PRO A 121 -15.29 -3.96 -0.25
CA PRO A 121 -14.43 -2.94 -0.85
C PRO A 121 -14.59 -1.55 -0.21
N GLU A 122 -15.69 -1.29 0.50
CA GLU A 122 -15.93 -0.06 1.25
C GLU A 122 -14.90 0.17 2.36
N ARG A 123 -14.25 -0.90 2.84
CA ARG A 123 -13.17 -0.85 3.85
C ARG A 123 -11.92 -0.14 3.37
N THR A 124 -11.79 0.12 2.07
CA THR A 124 -10.78 1.05 1.53
C THR A 124 -10.80 2.39 2.26
N ARG A 125 -11.99 2.91 2.62
CA ARG A 125 -12.12 4.18 3.37
C ARG A 125 -11.58 4.09 4.80
N VAL A 126 -11.71 2.92 5.44
CA VAL A 126 -11.22 2.68 6.81
C VAL A 126 -9.69 2.68 6.78
N ILE A 127 -9.10 1.91 5.86
CA ILE A 127 -7.65 1.81 5.68
C ILE A 127 -7.08 3.17 5.28
N GLU A 128 -7.69 3.87 4.32
CA GLU A 128 -7.26 5.20 3.88
C GLU A 128 -7.18 6.19 5.05
N ARG A 129 -8.21 6.25 5.90
CA ARG A 129 -8.24 7.16 7.06
C ARG A 129 -7.18 6.78 8.10
N ALA A 130 -7.05 5.50 8.42
CA ALA A 130 -6.07 5.00 9.37
C ALA A 130 -4.63 5.28 8.92
N TYR A 131 -4.34 4.99 7.65
CA TYR A 131 -3.02 5.17 7.08
C TYR A 131 -2.66 6.67 7.00
N ILE A 132 -3.57 7.53 6.54
CA ILE A 132 -3.31 8.99 6.54
C ILE A 132 -3.04 9.50 7.94
N ALA A 133 -3.81 9.08 8.94
CA ALA A 133 -3.59 9.48 10.34
C ALA A 133 -2.22 9.01 10.86
N SER A 134 -1.88 7.74 10.62
CA SER A 134 -0.61 7.13 11.02
C SER A 134 0.59 7.83 10.40
N ALA A 135 0.56 8.04 9.08
CA ALA A 135 1.63 8.70 8.35
C ALA A 135 1.76 10.18 8.71
N THR A 136 0.65 10.89 8.92
CA THR A 136 0.70 12.29 9.37
C THR A 136 1.38 12.39 10.74
N LEU A 137 0.97 11.54 11.69
CA LEU A 137 1.56 11.54 13.03
C LEU A 137 3.04 11.17 12.98
N SER A 138 3.40 10.13 12.22
CA SER A 138 4.80 9.72 12.02
C SER A 138 5.63 10.83 11.38
N ALA A 139 5.08 11.52 10.38
CA ALA A 139 5.75 12.63 9.71
C ALA A 139 5.95 13.85 10.63
N LEU A 140 4.93 14.21 11.42
CA LEU A 140 5.03 15.25 12.43
C LEU A 140 6.12 14.95 13.46
N ILE A 141 6.15 13.72 13.98
CA ILE A 141 7.19 13.27 14.91
C ILE A 141 8.58 13.34 14.25
N GLY A 142 8.70 12.92 12.99
CA GLY A 142 9.93 13.02 12.23
C GLY A 142 10.41 14.46 12.01
N ILE A 143 9.50 15.39 11.70
CA ILE A 143 9.79 16.82 11.54
C ILE A 143 10.24 17.44 12.86
N VAL A 144 9.51 17.17 13.95
CA VAL A 144 9.84 17.61 15.31
C VAL A 144 11.23 17.11 15.72
N GLY A 145 11.50 15.83 15.45
CA GLY A 145 12.79 15.20 15.71
C GLY A 145 13.93 15.84 14.92
N TYR A 146 13.74 16.03 13.62
CA TYR A 146 14.75 16.59 12.73
C TYR A 146 15.19 18.00 13.12
N PHE A 147 14.25 18.85 13.52
CA PHE A 147 14.55 20.22 13.95
C PHE A 147 14.89 20.35 15.44
N HIS A 148 15.04 19.22 16.15
CA HIS A 148 15.30 19.16 17.59
C HIS A 148 14.37 20.06 18.42
N LEU A 149 13.08 20.11 18.08
CA LEU A 149 12.12 21.05 18.69
C LEU A 149 11.76 20.68 20.14
N LEU A 150 12.04 19.44 20.56
CA LEU A 150 11.76 18.93 21.91
C LEU A 150 12.98 18.16 22.47
N PRO A 151 13.11 18.07 23.81
CA PRO A 151 14.10 17.17 24.42
C PRO A 151 13.91 15.71 23.96
N GLY A 152 15.01 15.01 23.69
CA GLY A 152 14.97 13.61 23.22
C GLY A 152 14.68 13.43 21.72
N SER A 153 14.71 14.50 20.94
CA SER A 153 14.46 14.49 19.48
C SER A 153 15.35 13.53 18.69
N ASP A 154 16.56 13.26 19.18
CA ASP A 154 17.52 12.34 18.55
C ASP A 154 16.92 10.96 18.33
N PHE A 155 15.98 10.54 19.19
CA PHE A 155 15.27 9.27 19.10
C PHE A 155 14.43 9.11 17.81
N PHE A 156 14.06 10.23 17.17
CA PHE A 156 13.27 10.27 15.94
C PHE A 156 14.12 10.58 14.70
N THR A 157 15.44 10.60 14.86
CA THR A 157 16.42 10.81 13.79
C THR A 157 17.42 9.66 13.72
N LEU A 158 18.00 9.41 12.55
CA LEU A 158 19.11 8.48 12.40
C LEU A 158 20.06 9.04 11.33
N TYR A 159 21.34 9.15 11.67
CA TYR A 159 22.37 9.77 10.82
C TYR A 159 21.98 11.19 10.34
N GLY A 160 21.38 11.99 11.21
CA GLY A 160 20.92 13.35 10.89
C GLY A 160 19.71 13.39 9.94
N ARG A 161 18.99 12.29 9.76
CA ARG A 161 17.81 12.19 8.88
C ARG A 161 16.56 11.89 9.68
N ALA A 162 15.41 12.42 9.28
CA ALA A 162 14.14 12.11 9.93
C ALA A 162 13.79 10.61 9.72
N ARG A 163 13.55 9.88 10.81
CA ARG A 163 12.96 8.53 10.79
C ARG A 163 11.58 8.47 11.45
N GLY A 164 11.19 9.52 12.17
CA GLY A 164 9.93 9.53 12.91
C GLY A 164 9.85 8.30 13.82
N THR A 165 8.73 7.59 13.76
CA THR A 165 8.47 6.37 14.53
C THR A 165 8.95 5.09 13.86
N PHE A 166 9.90 5.13 12.93
CA PHE A 166 10.47 3.96 12.24
C PHE A 166 11.90 3.69 12.65
N GLU A 167 12.47 2.52 12.30
CA GLU A 167 13.87 2.14 12.52
C GLU A 167 14.85 2.77 11.52
N ASP A 168 14.40 3.05 10.31
CA ASP A 168 15.26 3.56 9.24
C ASP A 168 14.49 4.64 8.45
N PRO A 169 15.10 5.83 8.23
CA PRO A 169 14.59 6.84 7.30
C PRO A 169 14.20 6.29 5.92
N ASN A 170 14.88 5.24 5.45
CA ASN A 170 14.63 4.57 4.17
C ASN A 170 13.32 3.77 4.17
N VAL A 171 12.77 3.40 5.33
CA VAL A 171 11.44 2.76 5.46
C VAL A 171 10.38 3.81 5.78
N PHE A 172 10.72 4.79 6.62
CA PHE A 172 9.87 5.93 6.96
C PHE A 172 9.41 6.71 5.73
N GLY A 173 10.35 7.13 4.86
CA GLY A 173 10.01 7.92 3.68
C GLY A 173 8.99 7.22 2.77
N PRO A 174 9.24 5.97 2.32
CA PRO A 174 8.33 5.22 1.46
C PRO A 174 6.95 4.95 2.09
N PHE A 175 6.88 4.74 3.41
CA PHE A 175 5.61 4.59 4.13
C PHE A 175 4.69 5.81 3.97
N LEU A 176 5.24 7.03 3.91
CA LEU A 176 4.47 8.26 3.74
C LEU A 176 3.91 8.44 2.31
N VAL A 177 4.43 7.69 1.32
CA VAL A 177 4.12 7.91 -0.10
C VAL A 177 2.67 7.61 -0.44
N LEU A 178 2.10 6.49 0.04
CA LEU A 178 0.70 6.17 -0.24
C LEU A 178 -0.26 7.23 0.34
N PRO A 179 -0.15 7.63 1.61
CA PRO A 179 -0.92 8.74 2.18
C PRO A 179 -0.77 10.05 1.40
N ALA A 180 0.44 10.43 0.97
CA ALA A 180 0.65 11.63 0.16
C ALA A 180 -0.11 11.53 -1.19
N VAL A 181 0.01 10.39 -1.88
CA VAL A 181 -0.67 10.13 -3.17
C VAL A 181 -2.20 10.11 -3.00
N LEU A 182 -2.72 9.58 -1.89
CA LEU A 182 -4.15 9.63 -1.57
C LEU A 182 -4.66 11.07 -1.41
N LEU A 183 -3.89 11.94 -0.74
CA LEU A 183 -4.23 13.36 -0.62
C LEU A 183 -4.14 14.09 -1.96
N ILE A 184 -3.12 13.79 -2.78
CA ILE A 184 -3.02 14.31 -4.16
C ILE A 184 -4.27 13.89 -4.97
N GLN A 185 -4.68 12.62 -4.90
CA GLN A 185 -5.87 12.13 -5.60
C GLN A 185 -7.15 12.89 -5.19
N ARG A 186 -7.30 13.24 -3.90
CA ARG A 186 -8.44 14.06 -3.43
C ARG A 186 -8.42 15.46 -4.03
N LEU A 187 -7.26 16.11 -4.07
CA LEU A 187 -7.09 17.45 -4.66
C LEU A 187 -7.35 17.44 -6.19
N LEU A 188 -6.94 16.38 -6.89
CA LEU A 188 -7.24 16.20 -8.31
C LEU A 188 -8.73 15.91 -8.55
N GLY A 189 -9.38 15.17 -7.65
CA GLY A 189 -10.75 14.68 -7.82
C GLY A 189 -11.87 15.67 -7.50
N SER A 190 -11.65 16.64 -6.61
CA SER A 190 -12.72 17.55 -6.14
C SER A 190 -12.21 18.96 -5.83
N PRO A 191 -13.10 19.98 -5.71
CA PRO A 191 -12.70 21.36 -5.46
C PRO A 191 -11.93 21.54 -4.13
N PHE A 192 -10.99 22.49 -4.09
CA PHE A 192 -10.14 22.75 -2.92
C PHE A 192 -10.91 23.03 -1.62
N ALA A 193 -12.01 23.78 -1.69
CA ALA A 193 -12.86 24.08 -0.53
C ALA A 193 -13.40 22.83 0.17
N ARG A 194 -13.53 21.70 -0.54
CA ARG A 194 -13.98 20.42 0.02
C ARG A 194 -12.83 19.56 0.56
N ASN A 195 -11.59 19.95 0.31
CA ASN A 195 -10.38 19.17 0.62
C ASN A 195 -9.38 19.98 1.46
N LEU A 196 -9.85 20.87 2.34
CA LEU A 196 -8.96 21.69 3.17
C LEU A 196 -8.00 20.85 4.02
N SER A 197 -8.46 19.71 4.53
CA SER A 197 -7.59 18.75 5.24
C SER A 197 -6.48 18.21 4.35
N ALA A 198 -6.71 17.96 3.06
CA ALA A 198 -5.65 17.53 2.15
C ALA A 198 -4.62 18.63 1.91
N LEU A 199 -5.05 19.91 1.83
CA LEU A 199 -4.14 21.06 1.71
C LEU A 199 -3.26 21.25 2.96
N MET A 200 -3.77 20.94 4.14
CA MET A 200 -3.02 21.05 5.39
C MET A 200 -2.08 19.85 5.61
N LEU A 201 -2.53 18.64 5.31
CA LEU A 201 -1.80 17.41 5.60
C LEU A 201 -0.74 17.07 4.54
N LEU A 202 -0.97 17.41 3.26
CA LEU A 202 -0.03 17.07 2.19
C LEU A 202 1.36 17.72 2.37
N PRO A 203 1.50 19.01 2.71
CA PRO A 203 2.81 19.60 2.97
C PRO A 203 3.59 18.91 4.09
N ILE A 204 2.91 18.45 5.14
CA ILE A 204 3.51 17.70 6.25
C ILE A 204 4.12 16.39 5.73
N LEU A 205 3.36 15.64 4.93
CA LEU A 205 3.84 14.38 4.37
C LEU A 205 4.97 14.58 3.36
N VAL A 206 4.87 15.57 2.47
CA VAL A 206 5.92 15.89 1.49
C VAL A 206 7.20 16.33 2.21
N LEU A 207 7.09 17.17 3.24
CA LEU A 207 8.23 17.58 4.06
C LEU A 207 8.83 16.40 4.83
N GLY A 208 8.02 15.51 5.40
CA GLY A 208 8.49 14.29 6.06
C GLY A 208 9.25 13.37 5.09
N VAL A 209 8.74 13.17 3.87
CA VAL A 209 9.44 12.43 2.80
C VAL A 209 10.75 13.13 2.46
N PHE A 210 10.75 14.45 2.33
CA PHE A 210 11.95 15.22 2.01
C PHE A 210 13.03 15.08 3.10
N LEU A 211 12.68 15.36 4.36
CA LEU A 211 13.59 15.30 5.52
C LEU A 211 14.02 13.88 5.90
N SER A 212 13.39 12.84 5.33
CA SER A 212 13.93 11.48 5.41
C SER A 212 15.26 11.32 4.67
N PHE A 213 15.58 12.21 3.72
CA PHE A 213 16.74 12.13 2.82
C PHE A 213 16.95 10.73 2.18
N SER A 214 15.84 10.02 1.99
CA SER A 214 15.79 8.78 1.23
C SER A 214 15.58 9.14 -0.23
N ARG A 215 16.66 9.07 -1.02
CA ARG A 215 16.61 9.22 -2.49
C ARG A 215 15.51 8.34 -3.09
N GLY A 216 15.36 7.13 -2.54
CA GLY A 216 14.30 6.22 -2.94
C GLY A 216 12.91 6.75 -2.66
N ALA A 217 12.65 7.25 -1.46
CA ALA A 217 11.35 7.83 -1.12
C ALA A 217 11.00 9.04 -2.01
N TRP A 218 11.98 9.89 -2.31
CA TRP A 218 11.79 11.03 -3.23
C TRP A 218 11.40 10.56 -4.63
N ALA A 219 12.15 9.60 -5.18
CA ALA A 219 11.85 9.00 -6.48
C ALA A 219 10.47 8.32 -6.47
N MET A 220 10.12 7.60 -5.41
CA MET A 220 8.82 6.94 -5.28
C MET A 220 7.67 7.92 -5.27
N LEU A 221 7.78 9.00 -4.50
CA LEU A 221 6.75 10.04 -4.46
C LEU A 221 6.58 10.69 -5.83
N ALA A 222 7.69 11.02 -6.52
CA ALA A 222 7.65 11.59 -7.86
C ALA A 222 7.01 10.64 -8.88
N ILE A 223 7.45 9.39 -8.94
CA ILE A 223 6.91 8.36 -9.85
C ILE A 223 5.43 8.12 -9.56
N ALA A 224 5.05 7.89 -8.30
CA ALA A 224 3.68 7.59 -7.94
C ALA A 224 2.73 8.78 -8.20
N ALA A 225 3.17 10.00 -7.89
CA ALA A 225 2.40 11.21 -8.21
C ALA A 225 2.24 11.40 -9.72
N LEU A 226 3.30 11.17 -10.51
CA LEU A 226 3.25 11.27 -11.96
C LEU A 226 2.31 10.22 -12.57
N VAL A 227 2.42 8.96 -12.16
CA VAL A 227 1.56 7.87 -12.63
C VAL A 227 0.10 8.17 -12.29
N LEU A 228 -0.20 8.60 -11.06
CA LEU A 228 -1.54 8.99 -10.65
C LEU A 228 -2.09 10.15 -11.51
N TYR A 229 -1.28 11.19 -11.70
CA TYR A 229 -1.64 12.35 -12.51
C TYR A 229 -1.95 11.97 -13.96
N LEU A 230 -1.09 11.15 -14.59
CA LEU A 230 -1.31 10.66 -15.95
C LEU A 230 -2.56 9.79 -16.05
N LEU A 231 -2.80 8.89 -15.09
CA LEU A 231 -4.02 8.07 -15.05
C LEU A 231 -5.27 8.95 -14.96
N GLN A 232 -5.23 10.02 -14.16
CA GLN A 232 -6.34 10.95 -14.03
C GLN A 232 -6.55 11.75 -15.33
N LEU A 233 -5.47 12.22 -15.96
CA LEU A 233 -5.49 12.99 -17.20
C LEU A 233 -6.03 12.18 -18.40
N VAL A 234 -5.60 10.93 -18.53
CA VAL A 234 -6.02 10.03 -19.62
C VAL A 234 -7.47 9.55 -19.41
N SER A 235 -7.90 9.42 -18.16
CA SER A 235 -9.28 9.02 -17.85
C SER A 235 -10.31 10.14 -18.03
N GLU A 236 -9.89 11.40 -18.01
CA GLU A 236 -10.80 12.55 -18.09
C GLU A 236 -11.13 12.93 -19.54
N ARG A 237 -12.42 12.90 -19.88
CA ARG A 237 -12.89 13.15 -21.25
C ARG A 237 -13.30 14.61 -21.48
N ARG A 238 -13.61 15.36 -20.42
CA ARG A 238 -14.13 16.73 -20.55
C ARG A 238 -12.97 17.74 -20.67
N PRO A 239 -12.89 18.57 -21.74
CA PRO A 239 -11.79 19.51 -21.93
C PRO A 239 -11.58 20.48 -20.77
N ALA A 240 -12.67 21.04 -20.21
CA ALA A 240 -12.59 21.95 -19.06
C ALA A 240 -12.04 21.26 -17.80
N ALA A 241 -12.45 20.00 -17.54
CA ALA A 241 -11.92 19.23 -16.43
C ALA A 241 -10.45 18.86 -16.65
N ARG A 242 -10.05 18.56 -17.90
CA ARG A 242 -8.68 18.30 -18.28
C ARG A 242 -7.78 19.53 -18.10
N LEU A 243 -8.23 20.72 -18.52
CA LEU A 243 -7.54 21.98 -18.27
C LEU A 243 -7.38 22.24 -16.77
N ARG A 244 -8.44 22.01 -15.97
CA ARG A 244 -8.35 22.09 -14.50
C ARG A 244 -7.25 21.18 -13.95
N LEU A 245 -7.15 19.94 -14.43
CA LEU A 245 -6.09 19.02 -14.00
C LEU A 245 -4.70 19.56 -14.36
N VAL A 246 -4.51 20.10 -15.57
CA VAL A 246 -3.24 20.74 -15.98
C VAL A 246 -2.88 21.89 -15.05
N LEU A 247 -3.82 22.78 -14.75
CA LEU A 247 -3.60 23.91 -13.84
C LEU A 247 -3.26 23.45 -12.42
N ILE A 248 -3.96 22.44 -11.89
CA ILE A 248 -3.65 21.86 -10.58
C ILE A 248 -2.27 21.18 -10.60
N GLY A 249 -1.90 20.51 -11.70
CA GLY A 249 -0.59 19.88 -11.86
C GLY A 249 0.55 20.91 -11.81
N VAL A 250 0.44 21.99 -12.59
CA VAL A 250 1.42 23.09 -12.58
C VAL A 250 1.48 23.75 -11.20
N ALA A 251 0.33 24.08 -10.60
CA ALA A 251 0.29 24.67 -9.26
C ALA A 251 0.90 23.74 -8.21
N GLY A 252 0.69 22.43 -8.32
CA GLY A 252 1.29 21.43 -7.43
C GLY A 252 2.82 21.39 -7.54
N VAL A 253 3.37 21.42 -8.75
CA VAL A 253 4.82 21.48 -8.98
C VAL A 253 5.41 22.76 -8.38
N VAL A 254 4.78 23.92 -8.62
CA VAL A 254 5.21 25.20 -8.04
C VAL A 254 5.14 25.17 -6.51
N ALA A 255 4.08 24.62 -5.93
CA ALA A 255 3.92 24.51 -4.48
C ALA A 255 4.98 23.61 -3.84
N VAL A 256 5.29 22.46 -4.46
CA VAL A 256 6.37 21.58 -3.98
C VAL A 256 7.72 22.27 -4.11
N ALA A 257 8.01 22.93 -5.24
CA ALA A 257 9.25 23.68 -5.42
C ALA A 257 9.39 24.80 -4.38
N GLY A 258 8.32 25.55 -4.10
CA GLY A 258 8.30 26.57 -3.05
C GLY A 258 8.54 25.99 -1.66
N LEU A 259 7.88 24.87 -1.31
CA LEU A 259 8.10 24.17 -0.05
C LEU A 259 9.56 23.71 0.11
N LEU A 260 10.15 23.13 -0.93
CA LEU A 260 11.54 22.69 -0.92
C LEU A 260 12.51 23.87 -0.88
N ALA A 261 12.22 24.97 -1.55
CA ALA A 261 13.04 26.19 -1.48
C ALA A 261 13.07 26.77 -0.06
N VAL A 262 11.93 26.79 0.64
CA VAL A 262 11.87 27.19 2.06
C VAL A 262 12.63 26.20 2.94
N ALA A 263 12.51 24.89 2.70
CA ALA A 263 13.27 23.92 3.48
C ALA A 263 14.79 24.06 3.26
N LEU A 264 15.22 24.26 2.01
CA LEU A 264 16.62 24.42 1.61
C LEU A 264 17.21 25.79 2.00
N SER A 265 16.40 26.75 2.45
CA SER A 265 16.93 27.99 3.02
C SER A 265 17.52 27.79 4.42
N ILE A 266 17.35 26.60 5.01
CA ILE A 266 17.94 26.19 6.29
C ILE A 266 19.26 25.48 5.99
N GLU A 267 20.37 26.00 6.50
CA GLU A 267 21.75 25.52 6.20
C GLU A 267 21.91 24.01 6.44
N SER A 268 21.46 23.50 7.59
CA SER A 268 21.56 22.07 7.91
C SER A 268 20.78 21.17 6.93
N VAL A 269 19.66 21.66 6.40
CA VAL A 269 18.87 20.94 5.38
C VAL A 269 19.58 20.98 4.03
N ALA A 270 20.15 22.12 3.66
CA ALA A 270 20.91 22.30 2.43
C ALA A 270 22.15 21.41 2.39
N ASP A 271 22.91 21.36 3.49
CA ASP A 271 24.12 20.53 3.60
C ASP A 271 23.79 19.04 3.45
N MET A 272 22.77 18.58 4.18
CA MET A 272 22.30 17.19 4.07
C MET A 272 21.78 16.89 2.65
N PHE A 273 21.08 17.85 2.02
CA PHE A 273 20.66 17.72 0.64
C PHE A 273 21.84 17.57 -0.31
N GLN A 274 22.89 18.40 -0.20
CA GLN A 274 24.08 18.31 -1.06
C GLN A 274 24.82 16.97 -0.91
N GLN A 275 24.90 16.44 0.30
CA GLN A 275 25.50 15.11 0.55
C GLN A 275 24.68 13.99 -0.12
N ARG A 276 23.36 14.11 -0.10
CA ARG A 276 22.44 13.04 -0.50
C ARG A 276 21.95 13.13 -1.94
N ALA A 277 21.94 14.32 -2.55
CA ALA A 277 21.44 14.57 -3.91
C ALA A 277 22.41 14.16 -5.03
N LYS A 278 23.41 13.31 -4.74
CA LYS A 278 24.26 12.69 -5.75
C LYS A 278 23.56 11.49 -6.39
N LEU A 279 23.59 11.42 -7.72
CA LEU A 279 22.98 10.33 -8.49
C LEU A 279 23.60 8.97 -8.11
N VAL A 280 24.92 8.91 -8.03
CA VAL A 280 25.70 7.75 -7.60
C VAL A 280 26.49 8.16 -6.36
N GLN A 281 26.41 7.37 -5.30
CA GLN A 281 27.24 7.57 -4.12
C GLN A 281 28.55 6.78 -4.26
N ASP A 282 29.56 7.12 -3.48
CA ASP A 282 30.89 6.50 -3.60
C ASP A 282 30.83 4.98 -3.36
N TYR A 283 29.94 4.53 -2.46
CA TYR A 283 29.68 3.11 -2.22
C TYR A 283 28.90 2.40 -3.35
N ASP A 284 28.21 3.15 -4.22
CA ASP A 284 27.46 2.59 -5.34
C ASP A 284 28.41 2.18 -6.48
N GLY A 285 29.40 3.03 -6.80
CA GLY A 285 30.29 2.90 -7.97
C GLY A 285 31.69 2.36 -7.71
N ALA A 286 32.05 2.03 -6.47
CA ALA A 286 33.36 1.46 -6.14
C ALA A 286 33.61 0.10 -6.85
N ARG A 287 34.87 -0.36 -6.89
CA ARG A 287 35.28 -1.63 -7.53
C ARG A 287 34.46 -2.86 -7.06
N LEU A 288 34.13 -2.91 -5.78
CA LEU A 288 33.20 -3.88 -5.16
C LEU A 288 31.97 -3.17 -4.57
N GLY A 289 31.61 -2.04 -5.17
CA GLY A 289 30.43 -1.26 -4.81
C GLY A 289 29.14 -1.96 -5.22
N ARG A 290 28.02 -1.33 -4.88
CA ARG A 290 26.67 -1.88 -5.05
C ARG A 290 26.43 -2.52 -6.42
N PHE A 291 26.73 -1.82 -7.51
CA PHE A 291 26.43 -2.31 -8.85
C PHE A 291 27.30 -3.51 -9.27
N ALA A 292 28.57 -3.54 -8.87
CA ALA A 292 29.43 -4.70 -9.11
C ALA A 292 28.90 -5.95 -8.37
N ARG A 293 28.39 -5.76 -7.15
CA ARG A 293 27.79 -6.85 -6.36
C ARG A 293 26.50 -7.38 -6.97
N TYR A 294 25.76 -6.59 -7.75
CA TYR A 294 24.59 -7.12 -8.47
C TYR A 294 25.01 -8.18 -9.47
N SER A 295 26.00 -7.87 -10.31
CA SER A 295 26.51 -8.81 -11.31
C SER A 295 27.12 -10.05 -10.67
N LEU A 296 27.94 -9.88 -9.62
CA LEU A 296 28.54 -11.01 -8.90
C LEU A 296 27.49 -11.87 -8.20
N GLY A 297 26.49 -11.24 -7.57
CA GLY A 297 25.37 -11.93 -6.94
C GLY A 297 24.56 -12.75 -7.93
N PHE A 298 24.23 -12.21 -9.11
CA PHE A 298 23.56 -13.00 -10.15
C PHE A 298 24.43 -14.14 -10.69
N GLY A 299 25.76 -14.00 -10.67
CA GLY A 299 26.69 -15.12 -10.90
C GLY A 299 26.50 -16.23 -9.87
N MET A 300 26.49 -15.88 -8.58
CA MET A 300 26.29 -16.85 -7.49
C MET A 300 24.92 -17.55 -7.56
N VAL A 301 23.87 -16.87 -8.04
CA VAL A 301 22.54 -17.49 -8.21
C VAL A 301 22.61 -18.74 -9.08
N MET A 302 23.47 -18.77 -10.09
CA MET A 302 23.60 -19.94 -10.98
C MET A 302 24.22 -21.16 -10.30
N GLU A 303 25.06 -20.93 -9.28
CA GLU A 303 25.74 -21.96 -8.51
C GLU A 303 24.89 -22.45 -7.31
N HIS A 304 23.92 -21.64 -6.89
CA HIS A 304 23.09 -21.87 -5.69
C HIS A 304 21.59 -21.92 -6.03
N PRO A 305 21.08 -23.00 -6.66
CA PRO A 305 19.67 -23.09 -7.09
C PRO A 305 18.66 -23.07 -5.93
N LEU A 306 19.08 -23.51 -4.73
CA LEU A 306 18.26 -23.44 -3.50
C LEU A 306 18.50 -22.16 -2.68
N GLY A 307 19.34 -21.24 -3.18
CA GLY A 307 19.75 -20.02 -2.49
C GLY A 307 20.98 -20.23 -1.62
N LEU A 308 21.51 -19.12 -1.11
CA LEU A 308 22.59 -19.05 -0.12
C LEU A 308 22.07 -19.30 1.30
N GLY A 309 20.77 -19.05 1.51
CA GLY A 309 20.15 -18.97 2.83
C GLY A 309 19.88 -17.52 3.24
N PRO A 310 18.91 -17.26 4.15
CA PRO A 310 18.59 -15.92 4.57
C PRO A 310 19.74 -15.19 5.25
N LEU A 311 19.95 -13.92 4.88
CA LEU A 311 20.98 -13.03 5.44
C LEU A 311 22.44 -13.48 5.21
N GLU A 312 22.68 -14.38 4.25
CA GLU A 312 24.02 -14.90 3.96
C GLU A 312 24.83 -14.06 2.97
N PHE A 313 24.19 -13.21 2.15
CA PHE A 313 24.87 -12.46 1.10
C PHE A 313 25.98 -11.54 1.64
N ASN A 314 25.73 -10.87 2.77
CA ASN A 314 26.74 -10.04 3.45
C ASN A 314 27.90 -10.82 4.09
N LYS A 315 27.90 -12.16 4.01
CA LYS A 315 29.05 -13.00 4.38
C LYS A 315 30.03 -13.20 3.23
N TYR A 316 29.60 -12.90 2.01
CA TYR A 316 30.42 -12.93 0.80
C TYR A 316 30.84 -11.52 0.37
N PHE A 317 30.00 -10.51 0.64
CA PHE A 317 30.26 -9.11 0.30
C PHE A 317 30.08 -8.18 1.50
N PRO A 318 30.67 -6.97 1.50
CA PRO A 318 30.60 -6.07 2.65
C PRO A 318 29.21 -5.54 3.03
N GLU A 319 28.23 -5.57 2.12
CA GLU A 319 26.85 -5.13 2.38
C GLU A 319 25.86 -6.10 1.72
N ASP A 320 24.60 -6.01 2.12
CA ASP A 320 23.48 -6.77 1.54
C ASP A 320 23.22 -6.40 0.07
N GLU A 321 22.35 -7.17 -0.58
CA GLU A 321 22.05 -7.03 -2.00
C GLU A 321 21.50 -5.66 -2.35
N HIS A 322 20.70 -5.04 -1.47
CA HIS A 322 19.96 -3.80 -1.77
C HIS A 322 19.28 -3.82 -3.16
N ASN A 323 18.77 -4.99 -3.55
CA ASN A 323 18.06 -5.28 -4.78
C ASN A 323 17.19 -6.51 -4.47
N VAL A 324 15.88 -6.31 -4.32
CA VAL A 324 14.95 -7.39 -3.92
C VAL A 324 14.87 -8.46 -4.98
N TYR A 325 15.05 -8.12 -6.26
CA TYR A 325 15.02 -9.12 -7.32
C TYR A 325 16.20 -10.08 -7.20
N LEU A 326 17.41 -9.57 -6.95
CA LEU A 326 18.56 -10.41 -6.65
C LEU A 326 18.36 -11.17 -5.33
N LYS A 327 17.92 -10.46 -4.29
CA LYS A 327 17.66 -11.03 -2.96
C LYS A 327 16.65 -12.18 -3.00
N ALA A 328 15.63 -12.09 -3.84
CA ALA A 328 14.64 -13.15 -4.02
C ALA A 328 15.29 -14.45 -4.52
N PHE A 329 16.36 -14.38 -5.31
CA PHE A 329 17.11 -15.58 -5.72
C PHE A 329 18.14 -16.02 -4.69
N THR A 330 18.91 -15.10 -4.11
CA THR A 330 19.97 -15.45 -3.14
C THR A 330 19.37 -15.95 -1.83
N THR A 331 18.28 -15.34 -1.34
CA THR A 331 17.63 -15.70 -0.07
C THR A 331 16.54 -16.76 -0.24
N TYR A 332 15.79 -16.80 -1.35
CA TYR A 332 14.65 -17.73 -1.49
C TYR A 332 14.85 -18.79 -2.60
N GLY A 333 16.07 -18.90 -3.13
CA GLY A 333 16.42 -19.80 -4.22
C GLY A 333 15.70 -19.48 -5.53
N TRP A 334 15.91 -20.33 -6.54
CA TRP A 334 15.28 -20.16 -7.86
C TRP A 334 13.76 -20.21 -7.78
N LEU A 335 13.21 -21.06 -6.91
CA LEU A 335 11.77 -21.14 -6.70
C LEU A 335 11.23 -19.78 -6.22
N GLY A 336 11.83 -19.20 -5.17
CA GLY A 336 11.40 -17.92 -4.63
C GLY A 336 11.64 -16.77 -5.61
N GLY A 337 12.84 -16.66 -6.18
CA GLY A 337 13.19 -15.62 -7.14
C GLY A 337 12.26 -15.59 -8.36
N THR A 338 12.05 -16.76 -8.98
CA THR A 338 11.15 -16.89 -10.14
C THR A 338 9.70 -16.57 -9.75
N THR A 339 9.23 -17.11 -8.63
CA THR A 339 7.87 -16.87 -8.13
C THR A 339 7.63 -15.39 -7.84
N TYR A 340 8.60 -14.70 -7.25
CA TYR A 340 8.50 -13.27 -6.96
C TYR A 340 8.42 -12.42 -8.22
N LEU A 341 9.22 -12.72 -9.26
CA LEU A 341 9.12 -12.05 -10.56
C LEU A 341 7.74 -12.27 -11.20
N PHE A 342 7.22 -13.50 -11.17
CA PHE A 342 5.87 -13.78 -11.65
C PHE A 342 4.80 -13.04 -10.84
N LEU A 343 4.92 -13.00 -9.51
CA LEU A 343 4.01 -12.25 -8.64
C LEU A 343 3.97 -10.76 -9.03
N VAL A 344 5.13 -10.14 -9.25
CA VAL A 344 5.24 -8.73 -9.66
C VAL A 344 4.52 -8.48 -10.98
N VAL A 345 4.88 -9.24 -12.02
CA VAL A 345 4.32 -9.06 -13.37
C VAL A 345 2.81 -9.36 -13.38
N TRP A 346 2.39 -10.45 -12.74
CA TRP A 346 0.99 -10.83 -12.71
C TRP A 346 0.15 -9.83 -11.92
N THR A 347 0.65 -9.32 -10.79
CA THR A 347 -0.06 -8.29 -10.02
C THR A 347 -0.30 -7.05 -10.88
N LEU A 348 0.72 -6.56 -11.60
CA LEU A 348 0.56 -5.42 -12.51
C LEU A 348 -0.45 -5.72 -13.63
N ALA A 349 -0.28 -6.83 -14.34
CA ALA A 349 -1.16 -7.23 -15.44
C ALA A 349 -2.62 -7.38 -15.01
N ALA A 350 -2.86 -7.98 -13.83
CA ALA A 350 -4.21 -8.17 -13.29
C ALA A 350 -4.84 -6.86 -12.78
N PHE A 351 -4.02 -5.91 -12.30
CA PHE A 351 -4.53 -4.70 -11.67
C PHE A 351 -4.82 -3.57 -12.67
N VAL A 352 -4.04 -3.46 -13.76
CA VAL A 352 -4.22 -2.43 -14.79
C VAL A 352 -5.67 -2.29 -15.30
N PRO A 353 -6.40 -3.37 -15.66
CA PRO A 353 -7.78 -3.27 -16.12
C PRO A 353 -8.74 -2.69 -15.07
N VAL A 354 -8.44 -2.83 -13.78
CA VAL A 354 -9.28 -2.33 -12.68
C VAL A 354 -9.24 -0.80 -12.62
N LEU A 355 -8.12 -0.18 -13.01
CA LEU A 355 -7.88 1.27 -12.90
C LEU A 355 -8.80 2.12 -13.78
N PHE A 356 -9.32 1.52 -14.86
CA PHE A 356 -10.16 2.17 -15.87
C PHE A 356 -11.65 1.85 -15.72
N LYS A 357 -12.03 1.02 -14.75
CA LYS A 357 -13.43 0.70 -14.48
C LYS A 357 -14.00 1.70 -13.49
N ALA A 358 -15.20 2.21 -13.75
CA ALA A 358 -15.92 3.07 -12.81
C ALA A 358 -16.43 2.22 -11.62
N ARG A 359 -15.75 2.37 -10.47
CA ARG A 359 -16.10 1.78 -9.18
C ARG A 359 -15.96 2.83 -8.08
N PRO A 360 -16.68 2.70 -6.96
CA PRO A 360 -16.50 3.60 -5.82
C PRO A 360 -15.07 3.66 -5.28
N TRP A 361 -14.30 2.58 -5.44
CA TRP A 361 -12.91 2.44 -4.98
C TRP A 361 -11.85 2.74 -6.05
N THR A 362 -12.23 3.11 -7.28
CA THR A 362 -11.26 3.38 -8.37
C THR A 362 -10.22 4.44 -8.01
N PRO A 363 -10.56 5.56 -7.33
CA PRO A 363 -9.55 6.54 -6.91
C PRO A 363 -8.49 5.92 -5.98
N PHE A 364 -8.92 5.11 -5.02
CA PHE A 364 -8.02 4.39 -4.11
C PHE A 364 -7.18 3.36 -4.86
N ALA A 365 -7.77 2.61 -5.79
CA ALA A 365 -7.07 1.63 -6.61
C ALA A 365 -5.94 2.26 -7.44
N ARG A 366 -6.17 3.44 -8.03
CA ARG A 366 -5.14 4.19 -8.77
C ARG A 366 -3.98 4.61 -7.88
N CYS A 367 -4.25 5.02 -6.64
CA CYS A 367 -3.20 5.35 -5.67
C CYS A 367 -2.38 4.12 -5.30
N VAL A 368 -3.04 3.00 -4.94
CA VAL A 368 -2.36 1.74 -4.62
C VAL A 368 -1.50 1.28 -5.79
N PHE A 369 -2.03 1.32 -7.03
CA PHE A 369 -1.28 0.93 -8.22
C PHE A 369 -0.05 1.81 -8.45
N ALA A 370 -0.22 3.13 -8.40
CA ALA A 370 0.88 4.07 -8.63
C ALA A 370 2.03 3.88 -7.62
N VAL A 371 1.67 3.66 -6.36
CA VAL A 371 2.64 3.46 -5.28
C VAL A 371 3.26 2.08 -5.34
N LEU A 372 2.49 1.03 -5.63
CA LEU A 372 3.01 -0.33 -5.79
C LEU A 372 3.98 -0.42 -6.97
N LEU A 373 3.66 0.22 -8.11
CA LEU A 373 4.56 0.32 -9.26
C LEU A 373 5.85 1.06 -8.89
N ALA A 374 5.75 2.17 -8.15
CA ALA A 374 6.92 2.89 -7.67
C ALA A 374 7.81 2.04 -6.75
N HIS A 375 7.21 1.26 -5.83
CA HIS A 375 7.96 0.30 -5.00
C HIS A 375 8.67 -0.74 -5.88
N MET A 376 7.96 -1.38 -6.82
CA MET A 376 8.54 -2.40 -7.69
C MET A 376 9.74 -1.87 -8.49
N ILE A 377 9.63 -0.67 -9.08
CA ILE A 377 10.75 -0.03 -9.77
C ILE A 377 11.93 0.18 -8.81
N MET A 378 11.66 0.65 -7.59
CA MET A 378 12.68 0.93 -6.61
C MET A 378 13.28 -0.31 -5.93
N SER A 379 12.56 -1.42 -5.92
CA SER A 379 13.04 -2.73 -5.45
C SER A 379 14.25 -3.23 -6.24
N ALA A 380 14.53 -2.65 -7.42
CA ALA A 380 15.79 -2.91 -8.16
C ALA A 380 17.04 -2.33 -7.48
N ILE A 381 16.88 -1.33 -6.59
CA ILE A 381 18.00 -0.61 -5.95
C ILE A 381 17.85 -0.41 -4.44
N ILE A 382 16.75 -0.90 -3.87
CA ILE A 382 16.42 -0.83 -2.44
C ILE A 382 15.89 -2.19 -2.01
N ASP A 383 16.20 -2.58 -0.78
CA ASP A 383 15.60 -3.75 -0.15
C ASP A 383 14.24 -3.39 0.48
N THR A 384 13.17 -3.97 -0.06
CA THR A 384 11.78 -3.81 0.40
C THR A 384 11.19 -5.11 0.94
N ASP A 385 12.00 -6.15 1.11
CA ASP A 385 11.56 -7.53 1.38
C ASP A 385 10.86 -7.69 2.73
N HIS A 386 11.20 -6.85 3.72
CA HIS A 386 10.57 -6.89 5.05
C HIS A 386 9.74 -5.64 5.35
N TRP A 387 9.26 -4.94 4.31
CA TRP A 387 8.44 -3.75 4.48
C TRP A 387 6.96 -4.12 4.61
N ARG A 388 6.42 -4.08 5.83
CA ARG A 388 5.00 -4.39 6.10
C ARG A 388 4.01 -3.67 5.18
N HIS A 389 4.28 -2.41 4.86
CA HIS A 389 3.41 -1.64 3.97
C HIS A 389 3.45 -2.12 2.52
N PHE A 390 4.54 -2.72 2.07
CA PHE A 390 4.65 -3.28 0.73
C PHE A 390 3.81 -4.56 0.58
N TYR A 391 3.83 -5.45 1.59
CA TYR A 391 2.93 -6.61 1.64
C TYR A 391 1.47 -6.21 1.77
N MET A 392 1.19 -5.18 2.58
CA MET A 392 -0.14 -4.59 2.63
C MET A 392 -0.58 -4.10 1.24
N LEU A 393 0.28 -3.42 0.46
CA LEU A 393 -0.04 -2.98 -0.91
C LEU A 393 -0.37 -4.15 -1.85
N TYR A 394 0.36 -5.28 -1.80
CA TYR A 394 -0.01 -6.50 -2.54
C TYR A 394 -1.41 -6.99 -2.15
N GLY A 395 -1.69 -7.03 -0.85
CA GLY A 395 -3.00 -7.41 -0.33
C GLY A 395 -4.12 -6.48 -0.82
N LEU A 396 -3.90 -5.15 -0.75
CA LEU A 396 -4.86 -4.17 -1.25
C LEU A 396 -5.11 -4.34 -2.75
N ALA A 397 -4.05 -4.52 -3.55
CA ALA A 397 -4.16 -4.70 -5.00
C ALA A 397 -5.01 -5.94 -5.35
N TRP A 398 -4.65 -7.10 -4.80
CA TRP A 398 -5.38 -8.35 -5.07
C TRP A 398 -6.78 -8.38 -4.47
N GLY A 399 -7.01 -7.71 -3.34
CA GLY A 399 -8.35 -7.53 -2.79
C GLY A 399 -9.27 -6.75 -3.73
N LEU A 400 -8.77 -5.68 -4.35
CA LEU A 400 -9.52 -4.87 -5.32
C LEU A 400 -9.71 -5.60 -6.66
N ILE A 401 -8.70 -6.35 -7.12
CA ILE A 401 -8.81 -7.25 -8.28
C ILE A 401 -9.92 -8.27 -8.04
N ALA A 402 -9.92 -8.91 -6.87
CA ALA A 402 -10.92 -9.90 -6.51
C ALA A 402 -12.32 -9.30 -6.39
N ALA A 403 -12.45 -8.15 -5.73
CA ALA A 403 -13.71 -7.41 -5.63
C ALA A 403 -14.32 -7.11 -7.01
N ASP A 404 -13.49 -6.66 -7.96
CA ASP A 404 -13.98 -6.40 -9.33
C ASP A 404 -14.41 -7.70 -10.03
N ARG A 405 -13.62 -8.78 -9.95
CA ARG A 405 -13.96 -10.10 -10.51
C ARG A 405 -15.26 -10.66 -9.93
N MET A 406 -15.47 -10.55 -8.63
CA MET A 406 -16.68 -10.99 -7.95
C MET A 406 -17.91 -10.17 -8.37
N SER A 407 -17.74 -8.86 -8.53
CA SER A 407 -18.84 -7.98 -9.01
C SER A 407 -19.32 -8.36 -10.41
N LEU A 408 -18.43 -8.88 -11.26
CA LEU A 408 -18.76 -9.35 -12.60
C LEU A 408 -19.52 -10.69 -12.56
N ALA A 409 -19.08 -11.62 -11.72
CA ALA A 409 -19.73 -12.93 -11.55
C ALA A 409 -21.18 -12.80 -11.05
N ASN A 410 -21.43 -11.91 -10.09
CA ASN A 410 -22.79 -11.67 -9.61
C ASN A 410 -23.69 -11.07 -10.72
N ARG A 411 -23.16 -10.15 -11.53
CA ARG A 411 -23.90 -9.56 -12.66
C ARG A 411 -24.20 -10.54 -13.78
N SER A 412 -23.38 -11.59 -13.98
CA SER A 412 -23.70 -12.64 -14.96
C SER A 412 -24.80 -13.56 -14.45
N VAL A 413 -24.78 -13.91 -13.16
CA VAL A 413 -25.84 -14.72 -12.52
C VAL A 413 -27.17 -13.98 -12.55
N ASP A 414 -27.20 -12.70 -12.17
CA ASP A 414 -28.41 -11.88 -12.21
C ASP A 414 -28.99 -11.74 -13.63
N ARG A 415 -28.12 -11.60 -14.64
CA ARG A 415 -28.55 -11.54 -16.04
C ARG A 415 -29.15 -12.85 -16.51
N HIS A 416 -28.53 -13.98 -16.14
CA HIS A 416 -29.04 -15.29 -16.48
C HIS A 416 -30.39 -15.57 -15.80
N ALA A 417 -30.51 -15.26 -14.50
CA ALA A 417 -31.77 -15.39 -13.76
C ALA A 417 -32.90 -14.53 -14.36
N ARG A 418 -32.60 -13.30 -14.81
CA ARG A 418 -33.57 -12.44 -15.50
C ARG A 418 -33.97 -12.95 -16.89
N GLN A 419 -33.08 -13.66 -17.58
CA GLN A 419 -33.39 -14.27 -18.87
C GLN A 419 -34.25 -15.51 -18.72
N THR A 420 -34.03 -16.33 -17.69
CA THR A 420 -34.85 -17.52 -17.39
C THR A 420 -36.22 -17.17 -16.79
N LEU A 421 -36.36 -16.03 -16.11
CA LEU A 421 -37.62 -15.56 -15.51
C LEU A 421 -38.46 -14.68 -16.44
N ARG A 422 -38.07 -14.45 -17.70
CA ARG A 422 -38.95 -13.80 -18.68
C ARG A 422 -40.05 -14.82 -19.07
N PRO A 423 -41.34 -14.61 -18.73
CA PRO A 423 -42.39 -15.44 -19.28
C PRO A 423 -42.35 -15.27 -20.80
N ALA A 424 -42.50 -16.37 -21.53
CA ALA A 424 -42.83 -16.30 -22.94
C ALA A 424 -44.16 -15.55 -23.06
N ILE A 425 -44.10 -14.25 -23.34
CA ILE A 425 -45.26 -13.50 -23.81
C ILE A 425 -45.44 -13.97 -25.24
N GLU A 426 -46.19 -15.07 -25.40
CA GLU A 426 -46.78 -15.45 -26.68
C GLU A 426 -47.65 -14.29 -27.17
N PRO A 427 -47.50 -13.85 -28.42
CA PRO A 427 -48.47 -12.94 -29.00
C PRO A 427 -49.76 -13.71 -29.24
N ASP A 428 -50.75 -13.46 -28.38
CA ASP A 428 -52.15 -13.79 -28.60
C ASP A 428 -52.61 -13.22 -29.96
N LYS A 429 -52.61 -14.08 -30.98
CA LYS A 429 -53.25 -13.79 -32.25
C LYS A 429 -54.74 -13.99 -32.07
N ARG A 430 -55.42 -12.87 -31.80
CA ARG A 430 -56.83 -12.67 -32.09
C ARG A 430 -57.18 -13.24 -33.47
N GLY A 431 -57.92 -14.33 -33.48
CA GLY A 431 -58.81 -14.72 -34.57
C GLY A 431 -60.25 -14.44 -34.13
N ALA A 432 -60.71 -13.22 -34.34
CA ALA A 432 -62.11 -12.86 -34.15
C ALA A 432 -62.96 -13.42 -35.31
N VAL A 433 -63.90 -14.30 -34.97
CA VAL A 433 -65.34 -14.25 -35.30
C VAL A 433 -65.74 -13.59 -36.63
N GLY A 434 -66.28 -14.41 -37.54
CA GLY A 434 -67.67 -14.31 -38.03
C GLY A 434 -68.08 -13.23 -39.04
N GLN A 435 -68.76 -13.73 -40.10
CA GLN A 435 -69.49 -13.11 -41.22
C GLN A 435 -68.68 -12.74 -42.47
#